data_AF-A0A1A8TR94-F1
#
_entry.id   AF-A0A1A8TR94-F1
#
_cell.length_a   1.000
_cell.length_b   1.000
_cell.length_c   1.000
_cell.angle_alpha   90.00
_cell.angle_beta   90.00
_cell.angle_gamma   90.00
#
_symmetry.space_group_name_H-M   'P 1'
#
loop_
_entity.id
_entity.type
_entity.pdbx_description
1 polymer ?
#
loop_
_entity_poly.entity_id
_entity_poly.type
_entity_poly.pdbx_seq_one_letter_code
_entity_poly.pdbx_strand_id
1 'polypeptide(L)'
;MPVLTGETEEFERPLYWRMNHRNQRALRTGDWKYLKVDEHEYLFNVTNDARERANLGKKYPEKLEEMRQQWLVWNATIPAIPEDATVSLGYSVADMPQR
;
A
#
# COMPACT_ATOMS: atom_id res chain seq x y z
N MET A 1 -24.90 -8.94 6.44
CA MET A 1 -23.79 -8.72 5.49
C MET A 1 -24.32 -7.83 4.38
N PRO A 2 -24.43 -6.51 4.62
CA PRO A 2 -25.28 -5.62 3.81
C PRO A 2 -24.85 -5.49 2.34
N VAL A 3 -23.54 -5.60 2.05
CA VAL A 3 -23.04 -5.68 0.66
C VAL A 3 -23.42 -6.99 -0.04
N LEU A 4 -23.39 -8.11 0.69
CA LEU A 4 -23.73 -9.42 0.11
C LEU A 4 -25.24 -9.60 -0.09
N THR A 5 -26.05 -8.88 0.70
CA THR A 5 -27.52 -8.92 0.63
C THR A 5 -28.11 -7.82 -0.25
N GLY A 6 -27.29 -6.90 -0.78
CA GLY A 6 -27.73 -5.79 -1.62
C GLY A 6 -28.41 -4.65 -0.86
N GLU A 7 -28.31 -4.63 0.48
CA GLU A 7 -28.82 -3.53 1.31
C GLU A 7 -27.97 -2.26 1.16
N THR A 8 -26.70 -2.41 0.79
CA THR A 8 -25.75 -1.32 0.51
C THR A 8 -24.82 -1.73 -0.63
N GLU A 9 -24.55 -0.85 -1.60
CA GLU A 9 -23.64 -1.17 -2.71
C GLU A 9 -22.16 -1.14 -2.28
N GLU A 10 -21.77 -0.15 -1.49
CA GLU A 10 -20.39 0.01 -1.02
C GLU A 10 -20.32 0.74 0.32
N PHE A 11 -19.15 0.65 0.97
CA PHE A 11 -18.80 1.45 2.15
C PHE A 11 -17.31 1.78 2.12
N GLU A 12 -16.94 2.92 2.70
CA GLU A 12 -15.53 3.29 2.78
C GLU A 12 -14.77 2.31 3.66
N ARG A 13 -13.72 1.72 3.09
CA ARG A 13 -12.85 0.77 3.79
C ARG A 13 -11.38 1.05 3.45
N PRO A 14 -10.64 1.70 4.36
CA PRO A 14 -9.20 1.81 4.23
C PRO A 14 -8.55 0.41 4.24
N LEU A 15 -7.70 0.14 3.26
CA LEU A 15 -6.93 -1.09 3.15
C LEU A 15 -5.45 -0.78 3.39
N TYR A 16 -4.82 -1.55 4.27
CA TYR A 16 -3.42 -1.35 4.67
C TYR A 16 -2.59 -2.59 4.35
N TRP A 17 -1.37 -2.37 3.87
CA TRP A 17 -0.37 -3.40 3.64
C TRP A 17 0.92 -3.07 4.38
N ARG A 18 1.53 -4.09 4.97
CA ARG A 18 2.83 -4.05 5.65
C ARG A 18 3.63 -5.29 5.27
N MET A 19 4.76 -5.09 4.60
CA MET A 19 5.64 -6.16 4.13
C MET A 19 7.01 -6.03 4.81
N ASN A 20 7.58 -7.15 5.25
CA ASN A 20 8.95 -7.18 5.79
C ASN A 20 9.99 -6.91 4.69
N HIS A 21 9.77 -7.47 3.50
CA HIS A 21 10.65 -7.24 2.35
C HIS A 21 10.64 -5.76 1.95
N ARG A 22 11.82 -5.13 1.93
CA ARG A 22 12.05 -3.73 1.53
C ARG A 22 11.27 -2.70 2.33
N ASN A 23 10.82 -3.08 3.53
CA ASN A 23 9.90 -2.28 4.36
C ASN A 23 8.71 -1.75 3.54
N GLN A 24 8.26 -2.52 2.54
CA GLN A 24 7.24 -2.06 1.63
C GLN A 24 5.92 -1.91 2.38
N ARG A 25 5.26 -0.78 2.14
CA ARG A 25 3.97 -0.47 2.75
C ARG A 25 3.06 0.24 1.78
N ALA A 26 1.76 0.01 1.94
CA ALA A 26 0.76 0.71 1.15
C ALA A 26 -0.50 0.98 1.97
N LEU A 27 -1.23 2.02 1.56
CA LEU A 27 -2.57 2.35 2.03
C LEU A 27 -3.42 2.69 0.81
N ARG A 28 -4.61 2.11 0.72
CA ARG A 28 -5.65 2.53 -0.23
C ARG A 28 -6.85 3.03 0.53
N THR A 29 -7.28 4.25 0.22
CA THR A 29 -8.57 4.80 0.68
C THR A 29 -9.25 5.53 -0.48
N GLY A 30 -10.50 5.15 -0.77
CA GLY A 30 -11.19 5.55 -2.00
C GLY A 30 -10.33 5.34 -3.26
N ASP A 31 -10.19 6.40 -4.04
CA ASP A 31 -9.39 6.43 -5.28
C ASP A 31 -7.89 6.51 -5.06
N TRP A 32 -7.45 6.86 -3.85
CA TRP A 32 -6.06 7.19 -3.59
C TRP A 32 -5.30 5.98 -3.05
N LYS A 33 -4.06 5.84 -3.52
CA LYS A 33 -3.11 4.85 -3.01
C LYS A 33 -1.79 5.50 -2.67
N TYR A 34 -1.39 5.32 -1.42
CA TYR A 34 -0.05 5.58 -0.91
C TYR A 34 0.78 4.30 -1.02
N LEU A 35 2.02 4.42 -1.48
CA LEU A 35 2.99 3.33 -1.55
C LEU A 35 4.36 3.85 -1.12
N LYS A 36 5.04 3.12 -0.24
CA LYS A 36 6.48 3.29 0.02
C LYS A 36 7.21 1.99 -0.25
N VAL A 37 8.32 2.09 -0.98
CA VAL A 37 9.24 1.00 -1.27
C VAL A 37 10.66 1.54 -1.07
N ASP A 38 11.43 0.93 -0.17
CA ASP A 38 12.68 1.51 0.34
C ASP A 38 12.45 2.96 0.79
N GLU A 39 13.28 3.92 0.33
CA GLU A 39 13.16 5.33 0.67
C GLU A 39 12.16 6.12 -0.18
N HIS A 40 11.59 5.52 -1.21
CA HIS A 40 10.74 6.23 -2.17
C HIS A 40 9.27 6.15 -1.79
N GLU A 41 8.61 7.31 -1.81
CA GLU A 41 7.17 7.44 -1.57
C GLU A 41 6.43 7.85 -2.86
N TYR A 42 5.25 7.28 -3.02
CA TYR A 42 4.41 7.46 -4.20
C TYR A 42 2.97 7.71 -3.78
N LEU A 43 2.31 8.56 -4.56
CA LEU A 43 0.87 8.79 -4.47
C LEU A 43 0.27 8.52 -5.85
N PHE A 44 -0.75 7.66 -5.90
CA PHE A 44 -1.48 7.33 -7.11
C PHE A 44 -2.97 7.58 -6.93
N ASN A 45 -3.64 7.94 -8.02
CA ASN A 45 -5.10 7.79 -8.13
C ASN A 45 -5.36 6.53 -8.97
N VAL A 46 -5.77 5.44 -8.33
CA VAL A 46 -5.88 4.12 -8.97
C VAL A 46 -7.11 3.97 -9.85
N THR A 47 -8.11 4.84 -9.67
CA THR A 47 -9.31 4.89 -10.51
C THR A 47 -8.99 5.51 -11.87
N ASN A 48 -8.16 6.57 -11.88
CA ASN A 48 -7.71 7.24 -13.10
C ASN A 48 -6.48 6.59 -13.74
N ASP A 49 -5.62 5.93 -12.95
CA ASP A 49 -4.39 5.26 -13.40
C ASP A 49 -4.23 3.89 -12.73
N ALA A 50 -4.95 2.90 -13.27
CA ALA A 50 -4.91 1.53 -12.78
C ALA A 50 -3.53 0.86 -12.89
N ARG A 51 -2.59 1.43 -13.67
CA ARG A 51 -1.22 0.92 -13.84
C ARG A 51 -0.20 1.62 -12.95
N GLU A 52 -0.61 2.59 -12.14
CA GLU A 52 0.25 3.28 -11.16
C GLU A 52 1.52 3.89 -11.79
N ARG A 53 1.38 4.49 -12.97
CA ARG A 53 2.51 5.05 -13.74
C ARG A 53 2.80 6.50 -13.37
N ALA A 54 1.79 7.26 -12.96
CA ALA A 54 1.92 8.68 -12.65
C ALA A 54 2.04 8.91 -11.14
N ASN A 55 3.26 9.11 -10.63
CA ASN A 55 3.44 9.54 -9.24
C ASN A 55 2.95 10.99 -9.06
N LEU A 56 1.84 11.15 -8.34
CA LEU A 56 1.21 12.43 -8.04
C LEU A 56 1.71 13.07 -6.75
N GLY A 57 2.70 12.48 -6.07
CA GLY A 57 3.18 12.95 -4.76
C GLY A 57 3.69 14.39 -4.77
N LYS A 58 4.36 14.82 -5.85
CA LYS A 58 4.80 16.21 -6.01
C LYS A 58 3.64 17.18 -6.28
N LYS A 59 2.55 16.69 -6.88
CA LYS A 59 1.38 17.50 -7.24
C LYS A 59 0.43 17.69 -6.06
N TYR A 60 0.32 16.67 -5.20
CA TYR A 60 -0.52 16.69 -3.99
C TYR A 60 0.29 16.27 -2.76
N PRO A 61 1.28 17.08 -2.32
CA PRO A 61 2.16 16.74 -1.21
C PRO A 61 1.41 16.61 0.13
N GLU A 62 0.39 17.43 0.35
CA GLU A 62 -0.46 17.36 1.55
C GLU A 62 -1.24 16.04 1.62
N LYS A 63 -1.74 15.55 0.47
CA LYS A 63 -2.44 14.26 0.41
C LYS A 63 -1.50 13.09 0.67
N LEU A 64 -0.27 13.18 0.16
CA LEU A 64 0.78 12.20 0.44
C LEU A 64 1.11 12.17 1.94
N GLU A 65 1.25 13.34 2.57
CA GLU A 65 1.48 13.46 4.01
C GLU A 65 0.33 12.84 4.83
N GLU A 66 -0.91 13.24 4.53
CA GLU A 66 -2.12 12.74 5.20
C GLU A 66 -2.17 11.21 5.19
N MET A 67 -1.99 10.61 4.00
CA MET A 67 -2.03 9.15 3.85
C MET A 67 -0.83 8.47 4.53
N ARG A 68 0.36 9.10 4.53
CA ARG A 68 1.52 8.59 5.26
C ARG A 68 1.22 8.52 6.75
N GLN A 69 0.68 9.61 7.33
CA GLN A 69 0.33 9.67 8.75
C GLN A 69 -0.77 8.66 9.09
N GLN A 70 -1.79 8.52 8.24
CA GLN A 70 -2.84 7.52 8.44
C GLN A 70 -2.28 6.09 8.48
N TRP A 71 -1.32 5.76 7.60
CA TRP A 71 -0.65 4.47 7.64
C TRP A 71 0.19 4.29 8.91
N LEU A 72 0.94 5.32 9.33
CA LEU A 72 1.79 5.26 10.54
C LEU A 72 0.95 5.04 11.79
N VAL A 73 -0.17 5.76 11.93
CA VAL A 73 -1.12 5.59 13.04
C VAL A 73 -1.67 4.18 13.07
N TRP A 74 -2.12 3.66 11.91
CA TRP A 74 -2.59 2.27 11.83
C TRP A 74 -1.47 1.27 12.19
N ASN A 75 -0.26 1.44 11.68
CA ASN A 75 0.85 0.53 11.93
C ASN A 75 1.23 0.47 13.42
N ALA A 76 1.10 1.58 14.15
CA ALA A 76 1.32 1.61 15.60
C ALA A 76 0.29 0.77 16.38
N THR A 77 -0.87 0.45 15.80
CA THR A 77 -1.87 -0.44 16.42
C THR A 77 -1.55 -1.93 16.28
N ILE A 78 -0.59 -2.27 15.42
CA ILE A 78 -0.24 -3.66 15.12
C ILE A 78 1.10 -4.01 15.77
N PRO A 79 1.26 -5.19 16.38
CA PRO A 79 2.53 -5.64 16.93
C PRO A 79 3.68 -5.49 15.93
N ALA A 80 4.87 -5.18 16.45
CA ALA A 80 6.07 -5.06 15.64
C ALA A 80 6.37 -6.39 14.90
N ILE A 81 7.03 -6.28 13.76
CA ILE A 81 7.59 -7.45 13.09
C ILE A 81 8.82 -7.88 13.93
N PRO A 82 8.93 -9.16 14.32
CA PRO A 82 10.12 -9.66 15.03
C PRO A 82 11.41 -9.38 14.24
N GLU A 83 12.50 -9.06 14.94
CA GLU A 83 13.79 -8.74 14.31
C GLU A 83 14.40 -9.93 13.55
N ASP A 84 14.05 -11.15 13.97
CA ASP A 84 14.48 -12.41 13.36
C ASP A 84 13.53 -12.89 12.25
N ALA A 85 12.51 -12.11 11.89
CA ALA A 85 11.59 -12.46 10.81
C ALA A 85 12.34 -12.54 9.47
N THR A 86 12.42 -13.73 8.90
CA THR A 86 13.08 -13.97 7.62
C THR A 86 12.19 -13.60 6.44
N VAL A 87 12.79 -13.03 5.39
CA VAL A 87 12.16 -12.93 4.07
C VAL A 87 12.69 -14.06 3.20
N SER A 88 11.82 -14.96 2.77
CA SER A 88 12.12 -15.93 1.72
C SER A 88 11.46 -15.47 0.43
N LEU A 89 12.27 -15.14 -0.57
CA LEU A 89 11.77 -15.02 -1.93
C LEU A 89 11.50 -16.44 -2.41
N GLY A 90 10.24 -16.77 -2.73
CA GLY A 90 9.84 -18.09 -3.24
C GLY A 90 10.37 -18.42 -4.63
N TYR A 91 11.36 -17.67 -5.11
CA TYR A 91 12.00 -17.80 -6.42
C TYR A 91 13.46 -17.36 -6.29
N SER A 92 14.34 -18.03 -7.03
CA SER A 92 15.75 -17.70 -7.14
C SER A 92 16.05 -16.96 -8.45
N VAL A 93 17.28 -16.49 -8.61
CA VAL A 93 17.76 -15.94 -9.90
C VAL A 93 17.65 -16.98 -11.02
N ALA A 94 17.72 -18.28 -10.71
CA ALA A 94 17.56 -19.34 -11.69
C ALA A 94 16.12 -19.45 -12.24
N ASP A 95 15.12 -18.98 -11.49
CA ASP A 95 13.70 -19.03 -11.85
C ASP A 95 13.22 -17.76 -12.57
N MET A 96 14.06 -16.72 -12.63
CA MET A 96 13.72 -15.46 -13.28
C MET A 96 14.07 -15.49 -14.77
N PRO A 97 13.12 -15.18 -15.68
CA PRO A 97 13.43 -15.04 -17.10
C PRO A 97 14.45 -13.91 -17.29
N GLN A 98 15.63 -14.26 -17.81
CA GLN A 98 16.64 -13.28 -18.19
C GLN A 98 16.10 -12.46 -19.37
N ARG A 99 16.22 -11.14 -19.29
CA ARG A 99 15.88 -10.21 -20.38
C ARG A 99 16.91 -10.26 -21.48
#